data_AF-A0A1V8U3F6-F1
#
_entry.id   AF-A0A1V8U3F6-F1
#
_cell.length_a   1.000
_cell.length_b   1.000
_cell.length_c   1.000
_cell.angle_alpha   90.00
_cell.angle_beta   90.00
_cell.angle_gamma   90.00
#
_symmetry.space_group_name_H-M   'P 1'
#
loop_
_entity.id
_entity.type
_entity.pdbx_description
1 polymer ?
#
loop_
_entity_poly.entity_id
_entity_poly.type
_entity_poly.pdbx_seq_one_letter_code
_entity_poly.pdbx_strand_id
1 'polypeptide(L)'
;MVGPHFRNAHRVTWSAKSPTSTYLHVLYLSPSITAILSPINPMPRLSGLQKAVLALYRQCLRTARTKPEHSRPHFQSFARKEFDKNIHLDKKDFSAIEFFLRKGTRQLETYADKGVRDVVG
;
A
#
# COMPACT_ATOMS: atom_id res chain seq x y z
N MET A 1 38.59 -10.16 56.88
CA MET A 1 38.36 -9.56 58.20
C MET A 1 38.26 -8.05 58.04
N VAL A 2 37.15 -7.47 58.52
CA VAL A 2 36.92 -6.09 58.98
C VAL A 2 37.25 -4.92 58.01
N GLY A 3 36.23 -4.13 57.66
CA GLY A 3 36.37 -2.77 57.08
C GLY A 3 36.86 -1.77 58.14
N PRO A 4 36.26 -0.58 58.30
CA PRO A 4 35.72 0.38 57.33
C PRO A 4 36.30 1.80 57.58
N HIS A 5 36.19 2.73 56.63
CA HIS A 5 36.07 4.14 57.02
C HIS A 5 35.18 4.95 56.08
N PHE A 6 33.97 5.21 56.58
CA PHE A 6 33.03 6.22 56.13
C PHE A 6 33.51 7.61 56.57
N ARG A 7 33.32 8.61 55.70
CA ARG A 7 33.15 10.08 55.92
C ARG A 7 33.15 10.69 54.49
N ASN A 8 32.30 11.62 54.04
CA ASN A 8 31.41 12.55 54.71
C ASN A 8 30.34 13.05 53.70
N ALA A 9 29.22 13.52 54.25
CA ALA A 9 28.01 13.94 53.55
C ALA A 9 28.07 15.37 52.98
N HIS A 10 27.54 15.55 51.78
CA HIS A 10 26.84 16.78 51.37
C HIS A 10 25.54 16.39 50.66
N ARG A 11 24.46 16.32 51.46
CA ARG A 11 23.09 16.09 51.03
C ARG A 11 22.53 17.43 50.50
N VAL A 12 22.54 17.60 49.18
CA VAL A 12 21.79 18.67 48.51
C VAL A 12 20.31 18.36 48.65
N THR A 13 19.58 19.27 49.31
CA THR A 13 18.14 19.26 49.47
C THR A 13 17.47 19.69 48.16
N TRP A 14 16.87 18.75 47.44
CA TRP A 14 16.01 19.08 46.30
C TRP A 14 14.68 19.64 46.83
N SER A 15 14.52 20.97 46.71
CA SER A 15 13.29 21.68 46.97
C SER A 15 12.29 21.43 45.84
N ALA A 16 11.14 20.86 46.18
CA ALA A 16 10.01 20.68 45.29
C ALA A 16 9.34 22.03 44.98
N LYS A 17 9.18 22.34 43.69
CA LYS A 17 8.19 23.30 43.17
C LYS A 17 7.76 22.85 41.76
N SER A 18 6.57 22.21 41.73
CA SER A 18 5.49 22.07 40.71
C SER A 18 5.66 22.63 39.27
N PRO A 19 4.80 22.35 38.26
CA PRO A 19 3.63 21.45 38.12
C PRO A 19 3.62 20.66 36.77
N THR A 20 3.70 19.32 36.75
CA THR A 20 3.44 18.52 35.54
C THR A 20 1.93 18.33 35.28
N SER A 21 1.16 19.42 35.32
CA SER A 21 -0.30 19.42 35.16
C SER A 21 -0.82 20.37 34.08
N THR A 22 0.05 21.01 33.29
CA THR A 22 -0.34 21.90 32.19
C THR A 22 -0.05 21.32 30.80
N TYR A 23 0.77 20.27 30.68
CA TYR A 23 1.09 19.69 29.37
C TYR A 23 -0.04 18.83 28.76
N LEU A 24 -0.96 18.30 29.56
CA LEU A 24 -2.09 17.51 29.04
C LEU A 24 -3.24 18.38 28.51
N HIS A 25 -3.32 19.67 28.90
CA HIS A 25 -4.40 20.56 28.43
C HIS A 25 -4.05 21.34 27.16
N VAL A 26 -2.75 21.55 26.85
CA VAL A 26 -2.33 22.34 25.67
C VAL A 26 -2.25 21.49 24.39
N LEU A 27 -2.10 20.17 24.51
CA LEU A 27 -2.04 19.27 23.34
C LEU A 27 -3.40 19.00 22.68
N TYR A 28 -4.51 19.48 23.25
CA TYR A 28 -5.85 19.33 22.66
C TYR A 28 -6.38 20.58 21.93
N LEU A 29 -5.61 21.67 21.87
CA LEU A 29 -6.05 22.95 21.29
C LEU A 29 -5.20 23.43 20.10
N SER A 30 -4.51 22.52 19.40
CA SER A 30 -3.87 22.83 18.11
C SER A 30 -4.42 21.90 17.01
N PRO A 31 -5.24 22.41 16.07
CA PRO A 31 -5.72 21.63 14.93
C PRO A 31 -4.60 21.21 13.95
N SER A 32 -3.33 21.60 14.18
CA SER A 32 -2.19 21.17 13.37
C SER A 32 -1.56 19.84 13.82
N ILE A 33 -1.80 19.35 15.05
CA ILE A 33 -1.19 18.09 15.52
C ILE A 33 -2.07 16.87 15.21
N THR A 34 -3.39 17.04 15.09
CA THR A 34 -4.33 15.96 14.71
C THR A 34 -4.10 15.41 13.30
N ALA A 35 -3.45 16.16 12.41
CA ALA A 35 -3.11 15.69 11.07
C ALA A 35 -1.99 14.63 11.04
N ILE A 36 -1.13 14.59 12.06
CA ILE A 36 -0.01 13.63 12.14
C ILE A 36 -0.46 12.30 12.76
N LEU A 37 -1.52 12.33 13.56
CA LEU A 37 -2.17 11.18 14.17
C LEU A 37 -3.45 10.76 13.42
N SER A 38 -3.56 11.04 12.12
CA SER A 38 -4.63 10.46 11.32
C SER A 38 -4.52 8.94 11.42
N PRO A 39 -5.52 8.22 11.96
CA PRO A 39 -5.48 6.78 12.01
C PRO A 39 -5.29 6.28 10.59
N ILE A 40 -4.27 5.43 10.43
CA ILE A 40 -3.94 4.65 9.24
C ILE A 40 -5.23 4.41 8.45
N ASN A 41 -5.41 5.13 7.34
CA ASN A 41 -6.66 5.10 6.60
C ASN A 41 -6.93 3.63 6.24
N PRO A 42 -7.97 2.98 6.80
CA PRO A 42 -8.11 1.54 6.66
C PRO A 42 -8.27 1.23 5.19
N MET A 43 -7.42 0.34 4.66
CA MET A 43 -7.46 0.03 3.24
C MET A 43 -8.90 -0.35 2.84
N PRO A 44 -9.47 0.30 1.81
CA PRO A 44 -10.85 0.08 1.43
C PRO A 44 -11.07 -1.40 1.14
N ARG A 45 -12.15 -1.96 1.70
CA ARG A 45 -12.52 -3.36 1.51
C ARG A 45 -12.97 -3.56 0.06
N LEU A 46 -12.10 -4.14 -0.75
CA LEU A 46 -12.39 -4.47 -2.15
C LEU A 46 -13.35 -5.67 -2.24
N SER A 47 -14.33 -5.58 -3.14
CA SER A 47 -15.21 -6.71 -3.48
C SER A 47 -14.41 -7.86 -4.12
N GLY A 48 -14.99 -9.05 -4.15
CA GLY A 48 -14.37 -10.21 -4.82
C GLY A 48 -14.04 -9.92 -6.29
N LEU A 49 -14.96 -9.25 -6.99
CA LEU A 49 -14.79 -8.89 -8.39
C LEU A 49 -13.69 -7.85 -8.59
N GLN A 50 -13.61 -6.82 -7.72
CA GLN A 50 -12.52 -5.84 -7.75
C GLN A 50 -11.16 -6.49 -7.50
N LYS A 51 -11.08 -7.44 -6.55
CA LYS A 51 -9.86 -8.23 -6.32
C LYS A 51 -9.48 -9.05 -7.55
N ALA A 52 -10.45 -9.63 -8.24
CA ALA A 52 -10.22 -10.39 -9.48
C ALA A 52 -9.68 -9.50 -10.61
N VAL A 53 -10.23 -8.30 -10.80
CA VAL A 53 -9.73 -7.32 -11.79
C VAL A 53 -8.27 -6.95 -11.49
N LEU A 54 -7.96 -6.64 -10.23
CA LEU A 54 -6.57 -6.35 -9.83
C LEU A 54 -5.66 -7.57 -9.95
N ALA A 55 -6.17 -8.78 -9.72
CA ALA A 55 -5.41 -10.02 -9.87
C ALA A 55 -5.03 -10.25 -11.32
N LEU A 56 -5.98 -10.11 -12.24
CA LEU A 56 -5.76 -10.22 -13.68
C LEU A 56 -4.72 -9.20 -14.15
N TYR A 57 -4.87 -7.92 -13.77
CA TYR A 57 -3.89 -6.89 -14.14
C TYR A 57 -2.47 -7.23 -13.66
N ARG A 58 -2.33 -7.64 -12.39
CA ARG A 58 -1.04 -8.08 -11.84
C ARG A 58 -0.48 -9.30 -12.57
N GLN A 59 -1.34 -10.23 -12.99
CA GLN A 59 -0.93 -11.40 -13.75
C GLN A 59 -0.40 -11.01 -15.13
N CYS A 60 -1.05 -10.08 -15.85
CA CYS A 60 -0.52 -9.51 -17.09
C CYS A 60 0.90 -8.95 -16.91
N LEU A 61 1.13 -8.17 -15.85
CA LEU A 61 2.46 -7.62 -15.55
C LEU A 61 3.49 -8.69 -15.16
N ARG A 62 3.06 -9.81 -14.55
CA ARG A 62 3.96 -10.94 -14.26
C ARG A 62 4.32 -11.69 -15.53
N THR A 63 3.35 -11.96 -16.40
CA THR A 63 3.57 -12.57 -17.70
C THR A 63 4.47 -11.70 -18.57
N ALA A 64 4.30 -10.38 -18.57
CA ALA A 64 5.21 -9.47 -19.27
C ALA A 64 6.67 -9.62 -18.78
N ARG A 65 6.89 -9.97 -17.50
CA ARG A 65 8.25 -10.20 -16.98
C ARG A 65 8.89 -11.49 -17.50
N THR A 66 8.12 -12.46 -18.00
CA THR A 66 8.67 -13.70 -18.57
C THR A 66 9.08 -13.54 -20.04
N LYS A 67 8.74 -12.39 -20.66
CA LYS A 67 9.06 -12.07 -22.05
C LYS A 67 10.46 -11.46 -22.21
N PRO A 68 11.05 -11.49 -23.42
CA PRO A 68 12.34 -10.87 -23.70
C PRO A 68 12.39 -9.40 -23.29
N GLU A 69 13.52 -8.95 -22.74
CA GLU A 69 13.75 -7.58 -22.22
C GLU A 69 13.19 -6.46 -23.10
N HIS A 70 13.43 -6.53 -24.41
CA HIS A 70 13.02 -5.52 -25.37
C HIS A 70 11.50 -5.43 -25.57
N SER A 71 10.75 -6.52 -25.42
CA SER A 71 9.29 -6.54 -25.66
C SER A 71 8.46 -6.36 -24.38
N ARG A 72 9.06 -6.48 -23.19
CA ARG A 72 8.34 -6.28 -21.89
C ARG A 72 7.59 -4.94 -21.83
N PRO A 73 8.14 -3.80 -22.30
CA PRO A 73 7.42 -2.53 -22.31
C PRO A 73 6.16 -2.57 -23.17
N HIS A 74 6.19 -3.27 -24.30
CA HIS A 74 5.04 -3.41 -25.20
C HIS A 74 3.89 -4.12 -24.49
N PHE A 75 4.15 -5.27 -23.86
CA PHE A 75 3.15 -6.00 -23.06
C PHE A 75 2.57 -5.17 -21.92
N GLN A 76 3.41 -4.41 -21.21
CA GLN A 76 2.95 -3.54 -20.12
C GLN A 76 2.06 -2.41 -20.64
N SER A 77 2.45 -1.78 -21.76
CA SER A 77 1.68 -0.70 -22.39
C SER A 77 0.35 -1.22 -22.93
N PHE A 78 0.35 -2.39 -23.55
CA PHE A 78 -0.85 -3.06 -24.04
C PHE A 78 -1.83 -3.36 -22.90
N ALA A 79 -1.33 -3.97 -21.81
CA ALA A 79 -2.16 -4.24 -20.64
C ALA A 79 -2.75 -2.95 -20.04
N ARG A 80 -1.97 -1.87 -19.92
CA ARG A 80 -2.50 -0.58 -19.44
C ARG A 80 -3.61 -0.05 -20.35
N LYS A 81 -3.34 0.03 -21.66
CA LYS A 81 -4.32 0.51 -22.66
C LYS A 81 -5.63 -0.27 -22.60
N GLU A 82 -5.58 -1.60 -22.49
CA GLU A 82 -6.80 -2.43 -22.41
C GLU A 82 -7.62 -2.16 -21.13
N PHE A 83 -6.97 -1.93 -19.99
CA PHE A 83 -7.66 -1.60 -18.75
C PHE A 83 -8.19 -0.15 -18.76
N ASP A 84 -7.41 0.79 -19.31
CA ASP A 84 -7.79 2.20 -19.42
C ASP A 84 -9.03 2.39 -20.31
N LYS A 85 -9.17 1.60 -21.39
CA LYS A 85 -10.39 1.58 -22.22
C LYS A 85 -11.66 1.30 -21.43
N ASN A 86 -11.57 0.57 -20.32
CA ASN A 86 -12.72 0.09 -19.55
C ASN A 86 -12.82 0.74 -18.16
N ILE A 87 -11.98 1.74 -17.84
CA ILE A 87 -11.96 2.40 -16.53
C ILE A 87 -13.26 3.16 -16.22
N HIS A 88 -14.02 3.52 -17.26
CA HIS A 88 -15.26 4.27 -17.18
C HIS A 88 -16.49 3.39 -16.87
N LEU A 89 -16.33 2.06 -16.85
CA LEU A 89 -17.42 1.15 -16.51
C LEU A 89 -17.91 1.38 -15.07
N ASP A 90 -19.23 1.31 -14.86
CA ASP A 90 -19.79 1.37 -13.51
C ASP A 90 -19.31 0.14 -12.72
N LYS A 91 -18.87 0.38 -11.49
CA LYS A 91 -18.45 -0.66 -10.53
C LYS A 91 -19.58 -1.64 -10.19
N LYS A 92 -20.83 -1.27 -10.44
CA LYS A 92 -22.04 -2.09 -10.26
C LYS A 92 -22.45 -2.87 -11.51
N ASP A 93 -21.82 -2.64 -12.66
CA ASP A 93 -22.05 -3.43 -13.86
C ASP A 93 -21.28 -4.76 -13.78
N PHE A 94 -21.76 -5.63 -12.91
CA PHE A 94 -21.11 -6.90 -12.62
C PHE A 94 -21.00 -7.77 -13.86
N SER A 95 -22.03 -7.79 -14.72
CA SER A 95 -22.06 -8.57 -15.94
C SER A 95 -21.01 -8.12 -16.96
N ALA A 96 -20.85 -6.80 -17.18
CA ALA A 96 -19.80 -6.29 -18.05
C ALA A 96 -18.41 -6.60 -17.48
N ILE A 97 -18.19 -6.37 -16.19
CA ILE A 97 -16.90 -6.65 -15.54
C ILE A 97 -16.54 -8.14 -15.65
N GLU A 98 -17.50 -9.05 -15.40
CA GLU A 98 -17.30 -10.49 -15.56
C GLU A 98 -16.98 -10.88 -17.01
N PHE A 99 -17.65 -10.26 -17.98
CA PHE A 99 -17.33 -10.45 -19.39
C PHE A 99 -15.87 -10.06 -19.69
N PHE A 100 -15.43 -8.88 -19.25
CA PHE A 100 -14.05 -8.43 -19.45
C PHE A 100 -13.02 -9.28 -18.69
N LEU A 101 -13.34 -9.76 -17.50
CA LEU A 101 -12.49 -10.70 -16.76
C LEU A 101 -12.27 -12.00 -17.53
N ARG A 102 -13.35 -12.59 -18.08
CA ARG A 102 -13.25 -13.81 -18.90
C ARG A 102 -12.46 -13.55 -20.18
N LYS A 103 -12.78 -12.46 -20.89
CA LYS A 103 -12.09 -12.05 -22.12
C LYS A 103 -10.59 -11.84 -21.87
N GLY A 104 -10.23 -11.07 -20.85
CA GLY A 104 -8.86 -10.74 -20.51
C GLY A 104 -8.06 -11.96 -20.04
N THR A 105 -8.67 -12.87 -19.27
CA THR A 105 -8.05 -14.14 -18.88
C THR A 105 -7.68 -14.98 -20.10
N ARG A 106 -8.60 -15.13 -21.06
CA ARG A 106 -8.36 -15.88 -22.30
C ARG A 106 -7.26 -15.24 -23.18
N GLN A 107 -7.24 -13.91 -23.25
CA GLN A 107 -6.16 -13.19 -23.93
C GLN A 107 -4.81 -13.42 -23.24
N LEU A 108 -4.78 -13.39 -21.90
CA LEU A 108 -3.57 -13.60 -21.12
C LEU A 108 -3.01 -15.01 -21.30
N GLU A 109 -3.85 -16.05 -21.36
CA GLU A 109 -3.43 -17.41 -21.66
C GLU A 109 -2.69 -17.49 -23.00
N THR A 110 -3.23 -16.83 -24.02
CA THR A 110 -2.61 -16.74 -25.36
C THR A 110 -1.25 -16.05 -25.28
N TYR A 111 -1.17 -14.91 -24.60
CA TYR A 111 0.08 -14.15 -24.46
C TYR A 111 1.07 -14.80 -23.50
N ALA A 112 0.65 -15.72 -22.63
CA ALA A 112 1.54 -16.46 -21.74
C ALA A 112 2.36 -17.52 -22.49
N ASP A 113 1.90 -17.97 -23.66
CA ASP A 113 2.62 -18.91 -24.51
C ASP A 113 4.04 -18.39 -24.84
N LYS A 114 5.04 -19.28 -24.74
CA LYS A 114 6.45 -18.99 -25.06
C LYS A 114 6.66 -18.65 -26.54
N GLY A 115 5.76 -19.08 -27.42
CA GLY A 115 5.77 -18.75 -28.83
C GLY A 115 5.49 -17.25 -29.10
N VAL A 116 4.71 -16.60 -28.24
CA VAL A 116 4.41 -15.17 -28.38
C VAL A 116 5.50 -14.34 -27.72
N ARG A 117 6.32 -13.70 -28.54
CA ARG A 117 7.52 -12.96 -28.11
C ARG A 117 7.33 -11.46 -28.03
N ASP A 118 6.37 -10.91 -28.76
CA ASP A 118 6.05 -9.48 -28.76
C ASP A 118 4.56 -9.24 -29.02
N VAL A 119 4.08 -8.08 -28.59
CA VAL A 119 2.74 -7.55 -28.85
C VAL A 119 2.88 -6.14 -29.39
N VAL A 120 3.19 -6.04 -30.68
CA VAL A 120 3.16 -4.77 -31.41
C VAL A 120 1.77 -4.62 -32.00
N GLY A 121 1.09 -3.54 -31.64
CA GLY A 121 -0.16 -3.08 -32.22
C GLY A 121 -0.10 -1.58 -32.43
#